data_AF-A0A7W1LTY2-F1
#
_entry.id   AF-A0A7W1LTY2-F1
#
_cell.length_a   1.000
_cell.length_b   1.000
_cell.length_c   1.000
_cell.angle_alpha   90.00
_cell.angle_beta   90.00
_cell.angle_gamma   90.00
#
_symmetry.space_group_name_H-M   'P 1'
#
loop_
_entity.id
_entity.type
_entity.pdbx_description
1 polymer ?
#
loop_
_entity_poly.entity_id
_entity_poly.type
_entity_poly.pdbx_seq_one_letter_code
_entity_poly.pdbx_strand_id
1 'polypeptide(L)'
;MTTRRALNVLVVTCVHRGDDARVYQRQVRQLVEAGHRVVYIAPAMTSDVATFRGVTHIVIPRAVGRQRLASWRAVREAVKAHRTSCDVMVVHDPELTVVLRGTGDSPAVFDVKEDTPAAIADKAWI
;
A
#
# COMPACT_ATOMS: atom_id res chain seq x y z
N MET A 1 8.32 -30.24 -1.97
CA MET A 1 7.93 -28.90 -2.45
C MET A 1 6.74 -28.45 -1.62
N THR A 2 6.93 -27.51 -0.70
CA THR A 2 5.83 -26.98 0.13
C THR A 2 4.98 -26.05 -0.72
N THR A 3 3.80 -26.49 -1.13
CA THR A 3 2.81 -25.63 -1.80
C THR A 3 2.41 -24.52 -0.84
N ARG A 4 2.87 -23.29 -1.07
CA ARG A 4 2.44 -22.13 -0.30
C ARG A 4 0.97 -21.87 -0.58
N ARG A 5 0.15 -21.74 0.47
CA ARG A 5 -1.28 -21.35 0.36
C ARG A 5 -1.38 -19.95 -0.25
N ALA A 6 -2.40 -19.73 -1.08
CA ALA A 6 -2.78 -18.38 -1.49
C ALA A 6 -3.16 -17.53 -0.26
N LEU A 7 -2.68 -16.29 -0.21
CA LEU A 7 -2.96 -15.33 0.84
C LEU A 7 -3.85 -14.20 0.31
N ASN A 8 -4.67 -13.64 1.18
CA ASN A 8 -5.36 -12.38 0.97
C ASN A 8 -4.50 -11.24 1.53
N VAL A 9 -3.92 -10.42 0.66
CA VAL A 9 -2.98 -9.36 1.02
C VAL A 9 -3.65 -8.00 0.86
N LEU A 10 -3.56 -7.17 1.89
CA LEU A 10 -4.01 -5.78 1.86
C LEU A 10 -2.79 -4.86 1.70
N VAL A 11 -2.64 -4.20 0.56
CA VAL A 11 -1.53 -3.25 0.32
C VAL A 11 -2.06 -1.84 0.39
N VAL A 12 -1.45 -0.99 1.23
CA VAL A 12 -1.98 0.34 1.55
C VAL A 12 -0.93 1.43 1.35
N THR A 13 -1.30 2.46 0.59
CA THR A 13 -0.56 3.73 0.48
C THR A 13 -1.53 4.89 0.26
N CYS A 14 -1.20 6.07 0.77
CA CYS A 14 -1.87 7.35 0.56
C CYS A 14 -0.98 8.42 -0.07
N VAL A 15 0.35 8.31 0.02
CA VAL A 15 1.28 9.32 -0.52
C VAL A 15 1.72 8.98 -1.94
N HIS A 16 1.97 7.70 -2.19
CA HIS A 16 2.32 7.20 -3.51
C HIS A 16 1.13 7.30 -4.45
N ARG A 17 1.42 7.43 -5.74
CA ARG A 17 0.37 7.33 -6.77
C ARG A 17 -0.06 5.88 -6.88
N GLY A 18 -1.28 5.64 -7.35
CA GLY A 18 -1.76 4.27 -7.58
C GLY A 18 -0.86 3.48 -8.53
N ASP A 19 -0.23 4.16 -9.49
CA ASP A 19 0.66 3.60 -10.51
C ASP A 19 2.15 3.65 -10.13
N ASP A 20 2.49 3.86 -8.85
CA ASP A 20 3.88 3.88 -8.40
C ASP A 20 4.61 2.59 -8.79
N ALA A 21 5.73 2.74 -9.51
CA ALA A 21 6.48 1.61 -10.05
C ALA A 21 7.04 0.66 -8.98
N ARG A 22 7.19 1.11 -7.73
CA ARG A 22 7.66 0.26 -6.64
C ARG A 22 6.50 -0.50 -6.02
N VAL A 23 5.44 0.21 -5.64
CA VAL A 23 4.30 -0.40 -4.96
C VAL A 23 3.51 -1.27 -5.93
N TYR A 24 3.07 -0.70 -7.04
CA TYR A 24 2.18 -1.40 -7.97
C TYR A 24 2.93 -2.39 -8.87
N GLN A 25 3.98 -1.95 -9.55
CA GLN A 25 4.64 -2.78 -10.58
C GLN A 25 5.58 -3.85 -9.99
N ARG A 26 6.22 -3.59 -8.85
CA ARG A 26 7.12 -4.58 -8.23
C ARG A 26 6.41 -5.40 -7.17
N GLN A 27 5.71 -4.78 -6.23
CA GLN A 27 5.12 -5.55 -5.12
C GLN A 27 3.75 -6.14 -5.48
N VAL A 28 2.75 -5.32 -5.80
CA VAL A 28 1.37 -5.78 -6.06
C VAL A 28 1.35 -6.79 -7.21
N ARG A 29 2.05 -6.48 -8.30
CA ARG A 29 2.16 -7.39 -9.45
C ARG A 29 2.80 -8.73 -9.08
N GLN A 30 3.92 -8.75 -8.35
CA GLN A 30 4.58 -9.99 -7.96
C GLN A 30 3.72 -10.84 -7.01
N LEU A 31 2.96 -10.20 -6.10
CA LEU A 31 2.04 -10.91 -5.22
C LEU A 31 0.95 -11.64 -6.02
N VAL A 32 0.38 -10.97 -7.03
CA VAL A 32 -0.62 -11.58 -7.91
C VAL A 32 -0.01 -12.68 -8.79
N GLU A 33 1.17 -12.46 -9.36
CA GLU A 33 1.90 -13.47 -10.15
C GLU A 33 2.27 -14.70 -9.30
N ALA A 34 2.48 -14.52 -7.99
CA ALA A 34 2.68 -15.61 -7.03
C ALA A 34 1.37 -16.32 -6.61
N GLY A 35 0.22 -15.92 -7.13
CA GLY A 35 -1.09 -16.53 -6.85
C GLY A 35 -1.78 -16.01 -5.60
N HIS A 36 -1.37 -14.86 -5.06
CA HIS A 36 -2.06 -14.20 -3.95
C HIS A 36 -3.17 -13.26 -4.46
N ARG A 37 -4.18 -13.02 -3.63
CA ARG A 37 -5.24 -12.05 -3.90
C ARG A 37 -4.87 -10.73 -3.25
N VAL A 38 -4.97 -9.63 -4.00
CA VAL A 38 -4.56 -8.32 -3.48
C VAL A 38 -5.73 -7.36 -3.46
N VAL A 39 -5.99 -6.78 -2.29
CA VAL A 39 -6.76 -5.54 -2.17
C VAL A 39 -5.76 -4.41 -2.07
N TYR A 40 -5.76 -3.52 -3.05
CA TYR A 40 -4.84 -2.39 -3.13
C TYR A 40 -5.59 -1.11 -2.78
N ILE A 41 -5.31 -0.52 -1.63
CA ILE A 41 -5.87 0.77 -1.20
C ILE A 41 -4.84 1.83 -1.56
N ALA A 42 -5.13 2.63 -2.60
CA ALA A 42 -4.19 3.62 -3.10
C ALA A 42 -4.90 4.75 -3.85
N PRO A 43 -4.24 5.91 -4.04
CA PRO A 43 -4.74 6.96 -4.91
C PRO A 43 -5.00 6.47 -6.33
N ALA A 44 -5.73 7.27 -7.10
CA ALA A 44 -6.01 6.97 -8.50
C ALA A 44 -4.70 6.74 -9.28
N MET A 45 -4.75 5.78 -10.19
CA MET A 45 -3.75 5.63 -11.24
C MET A 45 -4.00 6.72 -12.28
N THR A 46 -2.94 7.20 -12.90
CA THR A 46 -3.04 8.19 -13.99
C THR A 46 -2.74 7.59 -15.35
N SER A 47 -2.00 6.50 -15.37
CA SER A 47 -1.78 5.68 -16.55
C SER A 47 -2.92 4.68 -16.73
N ASP A 48 -3.26 4.38 -17.98
CA ASP A 48 -4.14 3.27 -18.39
C ASP A 48 -3.47 1.90 -18.18
N VAL A 49 -2.76 1.72 -17.06
CA VAL A 49 -2.20 0.43 -16.71
C VAL A 49 -3.38 -0.47 -16.40
N ALA A 50 -3.52 -1.53 -17.20
CA ALA A 50 -4.56 -2.52 -17.01
C ALA A 50 -4.53 -3.02 -15.56
N THR A 51 -5.64 -2.89 -14.85
CA THR A 51 -5.83 -3.51 -13.55
C THR A 51 -5.68 -5.02 -13.73
N PHE A 52 -4.67 -5.62 -13.10
CA PHE A 52 -4.42 -7.04 -13.25
C PHE A 52 -5.59 -7.86 -12.69
N ARG A 53 -5.91 -8.99 -13.35
CA ARG A 53 -6.85 -9.96 -12.77
C ARG A 53 -6.31 -10.41 -11.42
N GLY A 54 -7.10 -10.26 -10.35
CA GLY A 54 -6.70 -10.63 -8.99
C GLY A 54 -6.33 -9.43 -8.08
N VAL A 55 -6.35 -8.21 -8.61
CA VAL A 55 -6.27 -6.97 -7.81
C VAL A 55 -7.63 -6.29 -7.71
N THR A 56 -8.08 -6.02 -6.49
CA THR A 56 -9.17 -5.10 -6.21
C THR A 56 -8.58 -3.75 -5.81
N HIS A 57 -8.67 -2.74 -6.68
CA HIS A 57 -8.17 -1.39 -6.38
C HIS A 57 -9.26 -0.54 -5.74
N ILE A 58 -8.99 -0.05 -4.53
CA ILE A 58 -9.84 0.89 -3.79
C ILE A 58 -9.20 2.27 -3.88
N VAL A 59 -9.84 3.15 -4.65
CA VAL A 59 -9.36 4.51 -4.89
C VAL A 59 -9.64 5.38 -3.67
N ILE A 60 -8.60 6.08 -3.20
CA ILE A 60 -8.70 7.05 -2.10
C ILE A 60 -8.12 8.42 -2.52
N PRO A 61 -8.43 9.51 -1.80
CA PRO A 61 -7.72 10.78 -1.99
C PRO A 61 -6.23 10.62 -1.71
N ARG A 62 -5.39 11.27 -2.51
CA ARG A 62 -3.94 11.33 -2.25
C ARG A 62 -3.64 12.30 -1.11
N ALA A 63 -2.76 11.90 -0.20
CA ALA A 63 -2.21 12.78 0.82
C ALA A 63 -1.10 13.65 0.21
N VAL A 64 -1.31 14.97 0.14
CA VAL A 64 -0.35 15.92 -0.44
C VAL A 64 -0.18 17.12 0.50
N GLY A 65 1.07 17.42 0.86
CA GLY A 65 1.39 18.52 1.79
C GLY A 65 0.59 18.40 3.09
N ARG A 66 -0.14 19.47 3.43
CA ARG A 66 -1.02 19.55 4.61
C ARG A 66 -2.41 18.93 4.40
N GLN A 67 -2.78 18.60 3.17
CA GLN A 67 -4.08 18.02 2.83
C GLN A 67 -4.02 16.49 2.99
N ARG A 68 -4.12 16.03 4.24
CA ARG A 68 -3.95 14.60 4.58
C ARG A 68 -5.18 13.98 5.24
N LEU A 69 -5.97 14.78 5.95
CA LEU A 69 -7.07 14.30 6.78
C LEU A 69 -8.12 13.50 5.99
N ALA A 70 -8.50 13.96 4.80
CA ALA A 70 -9.45 13.26 3.94
C ALA A 70 -8.90 11.90 3.48
N SER A 71 -7.61 11.86 3.12
CA SER A 71 -6.91 10.64 2.76
C SER A 71 -6.87 9.65 3.92
N TRP A 72 -6.49 10.10 5.12
CA TRP A 72 -6.43 9.26 6.32
C TRP A 72 -7.78 8.68 6.72
N ARG A 73 -8.85 9.47 6.63
CA ARG A 73 -10.22 8.98 6.87
C ARG A 73 -10.59 7.90 5.86
N ALA A 74 -10.36 8.16 4.57
CA ALA A 74 -10.65 7.19 3.52
C ALA A 74 -9.85 5.89 3.69
N VAL A 75 -8.55 5.99 4.01
CA VAL A 75 -7.70 4.83 4.33
C VAL A 75 -8.27 4.04 5.51
N ARG A 76 -8.62 4.71 6.60
CA ARG A 76 -9.12 4.03 7.81
C ARG A 76 -10.43 3.29 7.55
N GLU A 77 -11.36 3.89 6.81
CA GLU A 77 -12.62 3.24 6.46
C GLU A 77 -12.41 2.07 5.49
N ALA A 78 -11.57 2.24 4.47
CA ALA A 78 -11.23 1.16 3.53
C ALA A 78 -10.52 -0.01 4.24
N VAL A 79 -9.57 0.27 5.14
CA VAL A 79 -8.89 -0.79 5.91
C VAL A 79 -9.89 -1.53 6.79
N LYS A 80 -10.75 -0.83 7.56
CA LYS A 80 -11.76 -1.50 8.40
C LYS A 80 -12.65 -2.46 7.60
N ALA A 81 -13.07 -2.07 6.39
CA ALA A 81 -13.94 -2.88 5.54
C ALA A 81 -13.28 -4.19 5.05
N HIS A 82 -11.95 -4.20 4.88
CA HIS A 82 -11.21 -5.33 4.30
C HIS A 82 -10.32 -6.07 5.28
N ARG A 83 -10.16 -5.55 6.51
CA ARG A 83 -9.18 -6.07 7.46
C ARG A 83 -9.45 -7.50 7.92
N THR A 84 -10.70 -7.81 8.20
CA THR A 84 -11.11 -9.10 8.78
C THR A 84 -10.95 -10.27 7.82
N SER A 85 -10.83 -9.99 6.51
CA SER A 85 -10.68 -11.00 5.46
C SER A 85 -9.26 -11.10 4.90
N CYS A 86 -8.30 -10.30 5.40
CA CYS A 86 -6.91 -10.35 4.96
C CYS A 86 -6.02 -11.14 5.94
N ASP A 87 -5.09 -11.91 5.37
CA ASP A 87 -4.08 -12.66 6.12
C ASP A 87 -2.93 -11.74 6.56
N VAL A 88 -2.60 -10.73 5.74
CA VAL A 88 -1.51 -9.78 6.01
C VAL A 88 -1.82 -8.42 5.39
N MET A 89 -1.41 -7.36 6.08
CA MET A 89 -1.47 -5.98 5.59
C MET A 89 -0.06 -5.42 5.41
N VAL A 90 0.24 -4.84 4.24
CA VAL A 90 1.50 -4.16 3.93
C VAL A 90 1.24 -2.66 3.78
N VAL A 91 1.97 -1.85 4.55
CA VAL A 91 1.77 -0.40 4.62
C VAL A 91 3.05 0.33 4.22
N HIS A 92 2.95 1.24 3.25
CA HIS A 92 4.11 1.92 2.65
C HIS A 92 4.40 3.32 3.22
N ASP A 93 3.42 3.96 3.85
CA ASP A 93 3.56 5.34 4.33
C ASP A 93 3.73 5.39 5.86
N PRO A 94 4.78 6.04 6.40
CA PRO A 94 5.04 6.08 7.84
C PRO A 94 3.87 6.63 8.66
N GLU A 95 3.13 7.60 8.14
CA GLU A 95 1.97 8.19 8.84
C GLU A 95 0.82 7.22 9.06
N LEU A 96 0.71 6.19 8.23
CA LEU A 96 -0.35 5.20 8.36
C LEU A 96 -0.11 4.27 9.57
N THR A 97 1.10 4.21 10.11
CA THR A 97 1.38 3.53 11.40
C THR A 97 0.56 4.11 12.55
N VAL A 98 0.23 5.40 12.50
CA VAL A 98 -0.58 6.09 13.52
C VAL A 98 -2.06 6.03 13.14
N VAL A 99 -2.39 6.33 11.88
CA VAL A 99 -3.78 6.35 11.38
C VAL A 99 -4.49 5.00 11.55
N LEU A 100 -3.75 3.91 11.35
CA LEU A 100 -4.25 2.53 11.41
C LEU A 100 -4.10 1.89 12.80
N ARG A 101 -3.72 2.65 13.83
CA ARG A 101 -3.76 2.11 15.20
C ARG A 101 -5.18 1.71 15.57
N GLY A 102 -5.28 0.52 16.15
CA GLY A 102 -6.54 -0.06 16.61
C GLY A 102 -7.50 -0.50 15.49
N THR A 103 -7.03 -0.71 14.26
CA THR A 103 -7.89 -1.24 13.18
C THR A 103 -7.90 -2.77 13.07
N GLY A 104 -7.28 -3.52 14.00
CA GLY A 104 -7.44 -4.99 14.11
C GLY A 104 -6.13 -5.78 14.26
N ASP A 105 -6.26 -7.11 14.37
CA ASP A 105 -5.24 -8.01 14.93
C ASP A 105 -4.33 -8.72 13.92
N SER A 106 -4.59 -8.67 12.61
CA SER A 106 -3.74 -9.42 11.67
C SER A 106 -2.31 -8.83 11.61
N PRO A 107 -1.33 -9.58 11.11
CA PRO A 107 0.02 -9.05 10.94
C PRO A 107 0.04 -7.80 10.04
N ALA A 108 0.70 -6.75 10.50
CA ALA A 108 0.99 -5.54 9.72
C ALA A 108 2.49 -5.48 9.44
N VAL A 109 2.85 -5.51 8.16
CA VAL A 109 4.21 -5.31 7.68
C VAL A 109 4.35 -3.86 7.26
N PHE A 110 5.25 -3.14 7.89
CA PHE A 110 5.57 -1.77 7.52
C PHE A 110 6.76 -1.80 6.57
N ASP A 111 6.48 -1.52 5.30
CA ASP A 111 7.48 -1.40 4.25
C ASP A 111 7.83 0.09 4.13
N VAL A 112 8.63 0.57 5.10
CA VAL A 112 9.05 1.96 5.17
C VAL A 112 10.32 2.12 4.34
N LYS A 113 10.33 3.07 3.40
CA LYS A 113 11.56 3.48 2.75
C LYS A 113 12.50 4.09 3.80
N GLU A 114 13.66 3.46 3.96
CA GLU A 114 14.74 4.01 4.79
C GLU A 114 15.45 5.17 4.06
N ASP A 115 15.68 6.21 4.84
CA ASP A 115 16.77 7.19 4.72
C ASP A 115 16.71 8.28 3.62
N THR A 116 15.86 9.28 3.85
CA THR A 116 15.94 10.58 3.15
C THR A 116 17.29 11.30 3.42
N PRO A 117 17.86 11.27 4.64
CA PRO A 117 19.22 11.78 4.90
C PRO A 117 20.31 11.08 4.08
N ALA A 118 20.39 9.74 4.06
CA ALA A 118 21.41 9.04 3.25
C ALA A 118 21.23 9.26 1.74
N ALA A 119 19.99 9.40 1.25
CA ALA A 119 19.71 9.74 -0.14
C ALA A 119 20.08 11.19 -0.54
N ILE A 120 20.29 12.08 0.44
CA ILE A 120 20.81 13.44 0.24
C ILE A 120 22.33 13.45 0.36
N ALA A 121 22.91 12.67 1.29
CA ALA A 121 24.36 12.55 1.46
C ALA A 121 25.09 12.04 0.19
N ASP A 122 24.42 11.21 -0.62
CA ASP A 122 24.94 10.72 -1.90
C ASP A 122 24.80 11.69 -3.09
N LYS A 123 24.24 12.89 -2.88
CA LYS A 123 24.12 13.92 -3.92
C LYS A 123 25.09 15.07 -3.63
N ALA A 124 26.24 15.04 -4.29
CA ALA A 124 27.31 16.05 -4.18
C ALA A 124 26.94 17.48 -4.66
N TRP A 125 25.66 17.78 -4.90
CA TRP A 125 25.17 19.06 -5.41
C TRP A 125 24.02 19.67 -4.58
N ILE A 126 23.75 19.11 -3.39
CA ILE A 126 22.97 19.76 -2.34
C ILE A 126 23.94 20.27 -1.27
#